data_AF-A0A9D7K8I8-F1
#
_entry.id   AF-A0A9D7K8I8-F1
#
_cell.length_a   1.000
_cell.length_b   1.000
_cell.length_c   1.000
_cell.angle_alpha   90.00
_cell.angle_beta   90.00
_cell.angle_gamma   90.00
#
_symmetry.space_group_name_H-M   'P 1'
#
loop_
_entity.id
_entity.type
_entity.pdbx_description
1 polymer ?
#
loop_
_entity_poly.entity_id
_entity_poly.type
_entity_poly.pdbx_seq_one_letter_code
_entity_poly.pdbx_strand_id
1 'polypeptide(L)'
;MPVLYTYRENIPLLKEYFSKTENLTKYGLKDISGYVKYTFKIVHPTKNKVLDITGRSLDFTDDITKKIFEPSNVIYLKDKFSEEDSENLFELFVSEDFCKDLNIAPKNAVGKFIMVKDFEANFVLLFKVGGILKNLPNHSKFIMSQDFVNMFLEKNETTGFVEVQNQTKLSLLNSKTTTDKVIRERFNTIEIIDIETEPMPMAGSGEILRTTIFTNDFVTESMKQMFYDQMYSRSDSIMLMKEWRPVTGYSEIILPMYFSFNFMNLEKIKELQEFLKKEYKMEIELSIVEDRDNFSMVSKLTYFMIISLVLVSLISFTIFYTI
;
A
#
# COMPACT_ATOMS: atom_id res chain seq x y z
N MET A 1 0.87 13.24 -6.24
CA MET A 1 -0.14 14.31 -6.43
C MET A 1 -1.31 13.71 -7.20
N PRO A 2 -2.58 13.97 -6.81
CA PRO A 2 -3.74 13.40 -7.49
C PRO A 2 -3.77 13.86 -8.94
N VAL A 3 -3.70 12.91 -9.87
CA VAL A 3 -4.24 13.10 -11.21
C VAL A 3 -5.74 12.92 -11.02
N LEU A 4 -6.48 14.02 -10.91
CA LEU A 4 -7.95 13.95 -10.92
C LEU A 4 -8.36 13.12 -12.13
N TYR A 5 -9.38 12.28 -11.99
CA TYR A 5 -9.86 11.36 -13.03
C TYR A 5 -10.04 12.05 -14.40
N THR A 6 -10.33 13.36 -14.38
CA THR A 6 -10.39 14.28 -15.52
C THR A 6 -9.14 14.33 -16.41
N TYR A 7 -7.96 13.93 -15.92
CA TYR A 7 -6.69 14.00 -16.67
C TYR A 7 -6.15 12.64 -17.14
N ARG A 8 -6.95 11.57 -17.03
CA ARG A 8 -6.56 10.20 -17.41
C ARG A 8 -6.05 10.12 -18.86
N GLU A 9 -6.64 10.88 -19.77
CA GLU A 9 -6.26 10.92 -21.20
C GLU A 9 -4.88 11.53 -21.44
N ASN A 10 -4.40 12.38 -20.52
CA ASN A 10 -3.11 13.05 -20.61
C ASN A 10 -1.95 12.21 -20.04
N ILE A 11 -2.24 11.11 -19.35
CA ILE A 11 -1.23 10.25 -18.72
C ILE A 11 -0.21 9.70 -19.73
N PRO A 12 -0.62 9.14 -20.89
CA PRO A 12 0.34 8.60 -21.86
C PRO A 12 1.25 9.70 -22.43
N LEU A 13 0.69 10.87 -22.75
CA LEU A 13 1.44 12.02 -23.26
C LEU A 13 2.45 12.53 -22.23
N LEU A 14 2.06 12.59 -20.96
CA LEU A 14 2.96 12.97 -19.87
C LEU A 14 4.12 11.98 -19.73
N LYS A 15 3.83 10.67 -19.71
CA LYS A 15 4.85 9.61 -19.65
C LYS A 15 5.79 9.70 -20.86
N GLU A 16 5.25 9.86 -22.06
CA GLU A 16 6.04 10.00 -23.30
C GLU A 16 6.94 11.23 -23.23
N TYR A 17 6.42 12.38 -22.79
CA TYR A 17 7.21 13.60 -22.65
C TYR A 17 8.38 13.40 -21.67
N PHE A 18 8.14 12.84 -20.49
CA PHE A 18 9.17 12.63 -19.47
C PHE A 18 10.01 11.36 -19.67
N SER A 19 9.73 10.54 -20.69
CA SER A 19 10.62 9.44 -21.11
C SER A 19 11.95 9.94 -21.67
N LYS A 20 12.01 11.20 -22.10
CA LYS A 20 13.23 11.83 -22.64
C LYS A 20 14.03 12.49 -21.52
N THR A 21 15.29 12.10 -21.37
CA THR A 21 16.23 12.64 -20.36
C THR A 21 16.38 14.16 -20.40
N GLU A 22 16.32 14.75 -21.60
CA GLU A 22 16.35 16.20 -21.81
C GLU A 22 15.18 16.91 -21.12
N ASN A 23 13.97 16.33 -21.20
CA ASN A 23 12.78 16.88 -20.56
C ASN A 23 12.83 16.73 -19.04
N LEU A 24 13.36 15.61 -18.53
CA LEU A 24 13.62 15.43 -17.10
C LEU A 24 14.61 16.48 -16.59
N THR A 25 15.75 16.62 -17.28
CA THR A 25 16.82 17.56 -16.91
C THR A 25 16.34 19.01 -16.95
N LYS A 26 15.51 19.38 -17.93
CA LYS A 26 14.92 20.72 -18.05
C LYS A 26 14.22 21.18 -16.77
N TYR A 27 13.55 20.26 -16.08
CA TYR A 27 12.82 20.55 -14.84
C TYR A 27 13.54 20.05 -13.57
N GLY A 28 14.82 19.68 -13.68
CA GLY A 28 15.61 19.19 -12.54
C GLY A 28 15.13 17.86 -11.98
N LEU A 29 14.43 17.06 -12.78
CA LEU A 29 13.88 15.76 -12.40
C LEU A 29 14.89 14.63 -12.67
N LYS A 30 14.97 13.68 -11.74
CA LYS A 30 15.64 12.40 -11.93
C LYS A 30 14.72 11.43 -12.68
N ASP A 31 13.48 11.32 -12.22
CA ASP A 31 12.46 10.44 -12.78
C ASP A 31 11.05 10.96 -12.41
N ILE A 32 10.05 10.34 -13.03
CA ILE A 32 8.66 10.41 -12.59
C ILE A 32 8.14 9.00 -12.37
N SER A 33 7.37 8.78 -11.30
CA SER A 33 6.74 7.48 -11.07
C SER A 33 5.25 7.60 -10.79
N GLY A 34 4.48 6.78 -11.50
CA GLY A 34 3.03 6.68 -11.31
C GLY A 34 2.72 5.87 -10.06
N TYR A 35 1.65 6.21 -9.35
CA TYR A 35 1.13 5.38 -8.27
C TYR A 35 -0.39 5.50 -8.14
N VAL A 36 -0.97 4.59 -7.39
CA VAL A 36 -2.38 4.50 -7.07
C VAL A 36 -2.53 4.67 -5.57
N LYS A 37 -3.45 5.52 -5.12
CA LYS A 37 -3.89 5.51 -3.72
C LYS A 37 -5.12 4.64 -3.60
N TYR A 38 -5.18 3.85 -2.53
CA TYR A 38 -6.30 2.98 -2.26
C TYR A 38 -6.65 3.02 -0.78
N THR A 39 -7.94 2.94 -0.46
CA THR A 39 -8.41 2.85 0.93
C THR A 39 -8.89 1.44 1.17
N PHE A 40 -8.37 0.79 2.20
CA PHE A 40 -8.81 -0.53 2.64
C PHE A 40 -9.71 -0.44 3.86
N LYS A 41 -10.75 -1.26 3.87
CA LYS A 41 -11.63 -1.50 5.01
C LYS A 41 -11.02 -2.57 5.90
N ILE A 42 -10.13 -2.17 6.80
CA ILE A 42 -9.36 -3.10 7.64
C ILE A 42 -10.16 -3.49 8.89
N VAL A 43 -10.30 -4.79 9.12
CA VAL A 43 -10.96 -5.31 10.31
C VAL A 43 -10.05 -5.10 11.51
N HIS A 44 -10.54 -4.39 12.53
CA HIS A 44 -9.73 -4.13 13.72
C HIS A 44 -9.58 -5.43 14.54
N PRO A 45 -8.36 -5.83 14.96
CA PRO A 45 -8.14 -7.15 15.56
C PRO A 45 -8.90 -7.38 16.87
N THR A 46 -9.03 -6.35 17.70
CA THR A 46 -9.61 -6.43 19.06
C THR A 46 -10.91 -5.65 19.25
N LYS A 47 -11.30 -4.82 18.28
CA LYS A 47 -12.50 -4.00 18.35
C LYS A 47 -13.40 -4.50 17.24
N ASN A 48 -14.68 -4.75 17.52
CA ASN A 48 -15.65 -5.18 16.50
C ASN A 48 -16.01 -4.00 15.57
N LYS A 49 -15.02 -3.48 14.85
CA LYS A 49 -15.12 -2.32 13.96
C LYS A 49 -14.22 -2.50 12.75
N VAL A 50 -14.58 -1.81 11.69
CA VAL A 50 -13.79 -1.70 10.46
C VAL A 50 -13.23 -0.29 10.38
N LEU A 51 -11.96 -0.16 10.01
CA LEU A 51 -11.28 1.11 9.81
C LEU A 51 -11.01 1.34 8.34
N ASP A 52 -11.31 2.54 7.86
CA ASP A 52 -10.85 3.02 6.56
C ASP A 52 -9.39 3.48 6.70
N ILE A 53 -8.49 2.72 6.09
CA ILE A 53 -7.05 2.99 6.12
C ILE A 53 -6.59 3.23 4.68
N THR A 54 -6.01 4.39 4.43
CA THR A 54 -5.48 4.74 3.10
C THR A 54 -4.03 4.33 2.97
N GLY A 55 -3.68 3.73 1.84
CA GLY A 55 -2.33 3.44 1.43
C GLY A 55 -2.10 3.76 -0.03
N ARG A 56 -0.97 3.30 -0.57
CA ARG A 56 -0.62 3.48 -1.98
C ARG A 56 0.13 2.30 -2.57
N SER A 57 0.09 2.19 -3.90
CA SER A 57 1.01 1.34 -4.64
C SER A 57 2.43 1.90 -4.61
N LEU A 58 3.38 0.99 -4.78
CA LEU A 58 4.79 1.27 -4.89
C LEU A 58 5.45 0.27 -5.86
N ASP A 59 6.31 0.78 -6.74
CA ASP A 59 7.21 -0.04 -7.52
C ASP A 59 8.46 -0.33 -6.69
N PHE A 60 8.80 -1.60 -6.46
CA PHE A 60 9.96 -1.95 -5.65
C PHE A 60 11.29 -1.60 -6.29
N THR A 61 11.31 -1.30 -7.59
CA THR A 61 12.52 -0.91 -8.32
C THR A 61 12.81 0.60 -8.28
N ASP A 62 11.81 1.42 -7.90
CA ASP A 62 11.92 2.87 -7.84
C ASP A 62 12.92 3.34 -6.77
N ASP A 63 13.59 4.47 -7.03
CA ASP A 63 14.51 5.07 -6.06
C ASP A 63 13.83 5.59 -4.79
N ILE A 64 12.55 5.99 -4.87
CA ILE A 64 11.78 6.36 -3.68
C ILE A 64 11.61 5.15 -2.76
N THR A 65 11.53 3.95 -3.32
CA THR A 65 11.36 2.71 -2.57
C THR A 65 12.61 2.37 -1.79
N LYS A 66 13.78 2.46 -2.42
CA LYS A 66 15.07 2.29 -1.73
C LYS A 66 15.18 3.20 -0.50
N LYS A 67 14.74 4.46 -0.62
CA LYS A 67 14.70 5.42 0.51
C LYS A 67 13.71 5.01 1.60
N ILE A 68 12.56 4.47 1.24
CA ILE A 68 11.54 4.00 2.20
C ILE A 68 12.08 2.82 3.02
N PHE A 69 12.86 1.93 2.40
CA PHE A 69 13.44 0.75 3.04
C PHE A 69 14.85 0.95 3.63
N GLU A 70 15.34 2.20 3.69
CA GLU A 70 16.58 2.50 4.40
C GLU A 70 16.50 2.10 5.89
N PRO A 71 17.60 1.61 6.50
CA PRO A 71 17.60 1.19 7.90
C PRO A 71 17.11 2.27 8.89
N SER A 72 17.26 3.54 8.51
CA SER A 72 16.79 4.68 9.31
C SER A 72 15.27 4.74 9.43
N ASN A 73 14.54 4.24 8.42
CA ASN A 73 13.08 4.26 8.33
C ASN A 73 12.45 2.89 8.65
N VAL A 74 13.21 1.80 8.63
CA VAL A 74 12.72 0.46 8.98
C VAL A 74 12.64 0.29 10.51
N ILE A 75 11.50 -0.20 11.01
CA ILE A 75 11.35 -0.63 12.42
C ILE A 75 11.50 -2.14 12.51
N TYR A 76 10.73 -2.86 11.69
CA TYR A 76 10.78 -4.32 11.56
C TYR A 76 10.59 -4.69 10.09
N LEU A 77 11.24 -5.75 9.65
CA LEU A 77 11.14 -6.24 8.28
C LEU A 77 11.20 -7.77 8.32
N LYS A 78 10.54 -8.43 7.37
CA LYS A 78 10.61 -9.90 7.30
C LYS A 78 12.05 -10.38 7.11
N ASP A 79 12.34 -11.56 7.65
CA ASP A 79 13.65 -12.18 7.48
C ASP A 79 13.92 -12.42 5.99
N LYS A 80 15.15 -12.12 5.53
CA LYS A 80 15.57 -12.24 4.12
C LYS A 80 14.75 -11.40 3.13
N PHE A 81 14.21 -10.25 3.57
CA PHE A 81 13.61 -9.30 2.63
C PHE A 81 14.56 -8.97 1.47
N SER A 82 14.04 -9.15 0.26
CA SER A 82 14.64 -8.69 -0.99
C SER A 82 13.57 -7.93 -1.75
N GLU A 83 13.90 -6.81 -2.37
CA GLU A 83 12.97 -6.03 -3.21
C GLU A 83 12.45 -6.88 -4.39
N GLU A 84 13.25 -7.85 -4.85
CA GLU A 84 12.94 -8.76 -5.96
C GLU A 84 12.11 -9.99 -5.54
N ASP A 85 11.79 -10.14 -4.25
CA ASP A 85 11.02 -11.29 -3.77
C ASP A 85 9.57 -11.22 -4.26
N SER A 86 9.18 -12.22 -5.05
CA SER A 86 7.80 -12.36 -5.56
C SER A 86 6.74 -12.44 -4.46
N GLU A 87 7.10 -12.84 -3.23
CA GLU A 87 6.14 -12.83 -2.11
C GLU A 87 5.71 -11.42 -1.71
N ASN A 88 6.56 -10.40 -1.95
CA ASN A 88 6.23 -8.99 -1.68
C ASN A 88 4.99 -8.53 -2.45
N LEU A 89 4.63 -9.23 -3.54
CA LEU A 89 3.46 -8.93 -4.36
C LEU A 89 2.18 -8.90 -3.52
N PHE A 90 2.04 -9.80 -2.54
CA PHE A 90 0.83 -9.92 -1.72
C PHE A 90 1.03 -9.45 -0.28
N GLU A 91 2.08 -8.69 -0.02
CA GLU A 91 2.41 -8.16 1.29
C GLU A 91 2.01 -6.68 1.42
N LEU A 92 1.64 -6.32 2.65
CA LEU A 92 1.49 -4.93 3.06
C LEU A 92 2.72 -4.53 3.89
N PHE A 93 3.36 -3.44 3.51
CA PHE A 93 4.34 -2.78 4.37
C PHE A 93 3.64 -1.60 5.02
N VAL A 94 3.58 -1.60 6.35
CA VAL A 94 2.70 -0.71 7.11
C VAL A 94 3.52 0.32 7.88
N SER A 95 2.90 1.46 8.16
CA SER A 95 3.50 2.48 9.02
C SER A 95 3.41 2.10 10.51
N GLU A 96 4.19 2.75 11.36
CA GLU A 96 4.01 2.64 12.81
C GLU A 96 2.60 3.08 13.25
N ASP A 97 2.05 4.12 12.62
CA ASP A 97 0.72 4.64 12.95
C ASP A 97 -0.40 3.66 12.60
N PHE A 98 -0.23 2.87 11.54
CA PHE A 98 -1.12 1.74 11.24
C PHE A 98 -1.21 0.76 12.41
N CYS A 99 -0.07 0.40 13.00
CA CYS A 99 -0.03 -0.48 14.16
C CYS A 99 -0.71 0.16 15.38
N LYS A 100 -0.50 1.47 15.61
CA LYS A 100 -1.17 2.23 16.69
C LYS A 100 -2.69 2.23 16.53
N ASP A 101 -3.20 2.49 15.33
CA ASP A 101 -4.64 2.54 15.05
C ASP A 101 -5.36 1.22 15.31
N LEU A 102 -4.69 0.12 14.98
CA LEU A 102 -5.19 -1.25 15.15
C LEU A 102 -4.84 -1.86 16.51
N ASN A 103 -4.11 -1.12 17.36
CA ASN A 103 -3.58 -1.59 18.64
C ASN A 103 -2.77 -2.90 18.52
N ILE A 104 -1.88 -2.94 17.53
CA ILE A 104 -1.01 -4.09 17.24
C ILE A 104 0.42 -3.75 17.69
N ALA A 105 1.07 -4.67 18.40
CA ALA A 105 2.49 -4.53 18.73
C ALA A 105 3.34 -4.77 17.46
N PRO A 106 4.17 -3.80 17.02
CA PRO A 106 4.91 -3.89 15.76
C PRO A 106 5.73 -5.19 15.60
N LYS A 107 6.51 -5.54 16.63
CA LYS A 107 7.35 -6.75 16.64
C LYS A 107 6.58 -8.04 16.32
N ASN A 108 5.29 -8.09 16.66
CA ASN A 108 4.47 -9.28 16.55
C ASN A 108 3.58 -9.27 15.28
N ALA A 109 3.68 -8.26 14.41
CA ALA A 109 2.83 -8.15 13.23
C ALA A 109 3.50 -8.72 11.96
N VAL A 110 4.82 -8.54 11.81
CA VAL A 110 5.57 -8.99 10.62
C VAL A 110 5.40 -10.50 10.43
N GLY A 111 5.14 -10.91 9.19
CA GLY A 111 4.86 -12.29 8.79
C GLY A 111 3.44 -12.79 9.10
N LYS A 112 2.62 -12.00 9.82
CA LYS A 112 1.24 -12.36 10.15
C LYS A 112 0.24 -11.67 9.23
N PHE A 113 -0.98 -12.21 9.20
CA PHE A 113 -2.03 -11.73 8.33
C PHE A 113 -2.83 -10.57 8.96
N ILE A 114 -3.23 -9.63 8.10
CA ILE A 114 -4.24 -8.60 8.34
C ILE A 114 -5.45 -8.92 7.46
N MET A 115 -6.63 -8.69 8.01
CA MET A 115 -7.90 -8.91 7.31
C MET A 115 -8.45 -7.60 6.74
N VAL A 116 -8.73 -7.62 5.44
CA VAL A 116 -9.34 -6.52 4.70
C VAL A 116 -10.71 -6.97 4.21
N LYS A 117 -11.76 -6.20 4.50
CA LYS A 117 -13.12 -6.49 4.04
C LYS A 117 -13.29 -5.98 2.59
N ASP A 118 -13.87 -6.83 1.74
CA ASP A 118 -14.25 -6.45 0.38
C ASP A 118 -15.41 -5.42 0.40
N PHE A 119 -15.44 -4.51 -0.58
CA PHE A 119 -16.38 -3.39 -0.65
C PHE A 119 -17.79 -3.81 -1.05
N GLU A 120 -17.91 -4.86 -1.85
CA GLU A 120 -19.17 -5.23 -2.50
C GLU A 120 -19.82 -6.50 -1.93
N ALA A 121 -19.08 -7.33 -1.18
CA ALA A 121 -19.58 -8.60 -0.69
C ALA A 121 -19.00 -8.99 0.69
N ASN A 122 -19.62 -9.96 1.37
CA ASN A 122 -19.23 -10.42 2.72
C ASN A 122 -17.92 -11.26 2.74
N PHE A 123 -17.02 -10.97 1.80
CA PHE A 123 -15.72 -11.63 1.69
C PHE A 123 -14.63 -10.83 2.40
N VAL A 124 -13.57 -11.55 2.73
CA VAL A 124 -12.35 -10.96 3.26
C VAL A 124 -11.14 -11.38 2.44
N LEU A 125 -10.20 -10.45 2.35
CA LEU A 125 -8.87 -10.60 1.79
C LEU A 125 -7.88 -10.66 2.94
N LEU A 126 -6.90 -11.55 2.83
CA LEU A 126 -5.82 -11.66 3.79
C LEU A 126 -4.52 -11.22 3.17
N PHE A 127 -3.83 -10.29 3.83
CA PHE A 127 -2.52 -9.83 3.43
C PHE A 127 -1.52 -10.07 4.54
N LYS A 128 -0.34 -10.59 4.21
CA LYS A 128 0.76 -10.67 5.18
C LYS A 128 1.38 -9.30 5.39
N VAL A 129 1.81 -9.01 6.62
CA VAL A 129 2.62 -7.83 6.89
C VAL A 129 4.07 -8.13 6.55
N GLY A 130 4.59 -7.53 5.48
CA GLY A 130 5.98 -7.71 5.04
C GLY A 130 6.98 -6.91 5.87
N GLY A 131 6.55 -5.78 6.42
CA GLY A 131 7.38 -4.92 7.25
C GLY A 131 6.64 -3.76 7.89
N ILE A 132 7.33 -3.09 8.80
CA ILE A 132 6.85 -1.92 9.54
C ILE A 132 7.87 -0.81 9.44
N LEU A 133 7.40 0.33 8.98
CA LEU A 133 8.19 1.49 8.60
C LEU A 133 7.79 2.67 9.48
N LYS A 134 8.74 3.54 9.83
CA LYS A 134 8.48 4.73 10.65
C LYS A 134 7.55 5.69 9.91
N ASN A 135 7.92 6.02 8.68
CA ASN A 135 7.18 6.96 7.85
C ASN A 135 6.93 6.37 6.46
N LEU A 136 5.75 6.68 5.93
CA LEU A 136 5.35 6.38 4.56
C LEU A 136 4.96 7.66 3.83
N PRO A 137 5.18 7.75 2.51
CA PRO A 137 4.91 8.98 1.77
C PRO A 137 3.41 9.28 1.64
N ASN A 138 3.08 10.56 1.49
CA ASN A 138 1.73 11.06 1.20
C ASN A 138 0.65 10.71 2.24
N HIS A 139 1.02 10.68 3.52
CA HIS A 139 0.15 10.28 4.64
C HIS A 139 -0.46 8.88 4.48
N SER A 140 0.21 8.02 3.72
CA SER A 140 -0.20 6.62 3.54
C SER A 140 0.11 5.85 4.83
N LYS A 141 -0.79 4.94 5.23
CA LYS A 141 -0.58 4.07 6.38
C LYS A 141 -0.07 2.69 5.99
N PHE A 142 -0.18 2.32 4.71
CA PHE A 142 0.46 1.15 4.13
C PHE A 142 0.93 1.43 2.70
N ILE A 143 1.85 0.60 2.21
CA ILE A 143 2.23 0.45 0.82
C ILE A 143 2.08 -1.01 0.39
N MET A 144 1.82 -1.22 -0.89
CA MET A 144 1.70 -2.54 -1.51
C MET A 144 2.32 -2.52 -2.90
N SER A 145 2.58 -3.71 -3.45
CA SER A 145 3.07 -3.84 -4.81
C SER A 145 2.15 -3.14 -5.81
N GLN A 146 2.78 -2.36 -6.68
CA GLN A 146 2.20 -1.83 -7.90
C GLN A 146 1.60 -2.92 -8.80
N ASP A 147 2.28 -4.05 -8.95
CA ASP A 147 1.79 -5.15 -9.78
C ASP A 147 0.54 -5.78 -9.19
N PHE A 148 0.44 -5.86 -7.86
CA PHE A 148 -0.78 -6.30 -7.19
C PHE A 148 -1.95 -5.36 -7.47
N VAL A 149 -1.72 -4.05 -7.41
CA VAL A 149 -2.77 -3.07 -7.70
C VAL A 149 -3.24 -3.16 -9.15
N ASN A 150 -2.32 -3.33 -10.10
CA ASN A 150 -2.67 -3.55 -11.49
C ASN A 150 -3.52 -4.81 -11.65
N MET A 151 -3.08 -5.91 -11.07
CA MET A 151 -3.81 -7.17 -11.07
C MET A 151 -5.22 -7.02 -10.48
N PHE A 152 -5.34 -6.27 -9.37
CA PHE A 152 -6.60 -6.10 -8.64
C PHE A 152 -7.60 -5.16 -9.33
N LEU A 153 -7.12 -4.18 -10.11
CA LEU A 153 -7.98 -3.16 -10.72
C LEU A 153 -8.33 -3.43 -12.19
N GLU A 154 -7.49 -4.17 -12.90
CA GLU A 154 -7.71 -4.48 -14.32
C GLU A 154 -8.59 -5.71 -14.51
N LYS A 155 -9.17 -5.83 -15.70
CA LYS A 155 -10.06 -6.94 -16.01
C LYS A 155 -9.31 -8.28 -15.98
N ASN A 156 -9.98 -9.32 -15.49
CA ASN A 156 -9.45 -10.69 -15.39
C ASN A 156 -8.86 -11.19 -16.72
N GLU A 157 -9.48 -10.86 -17.87
CA GLU A 157 -9.02 -11.29 -19.20
C GLU A 157 -7.67 -10.66 -19.58
N THR A 158 -7.30 -9.55 -18.95
CA THR A 158 -6.05 -8.82 -19.18
C THR A 158 -4.97 -9.18 -18.17
N THR A 159 -5.37 -9.43 -16.91
CA THR A 159 -4.43 -9.65 -15.80
C THR A 159 -4.08 -11.11 -15.57
N GLY A 160 -4.96 -12.03 -16.00
CA GLY A 160 -5.00 -13.39 -15.47
C GLY A 160 -5.18 -13.44 -13.95
N PHE A 161 -5.43 -12.29 -13.28
CA PHE A 161 -5.72 -12.20 -11.86
C PHE A 161 -7.16 -12.59 -11.65
N VAL A 162 -7.38 -13.89 -11.75
CA VAL A 162 -8.69 -14.47 -11.54
C VAL A 162 -8.85 -14.69 -10.04
N GLU A 163 -9.92 -14.14 -9.47
CA GLU A 163 -10.60 -14.91 -8.43
C GLU A 163 -10.84 -16.26 -9.08
N VAL A 164 -10.28 -17.32 -8.51
CA VAL A 164 -10.39 -18.62 -9.15
C VAL A 164 -11.85 -19.05 -9.01
N GLN A 165 -12.66 -18.72 -10.01
CA GLN A 165 -14.07 -19.05 -10.08
C GLN A 165 -14.20 -20.53 -10.35
N ASN A 166 -15.28 -21.15 -9.87
CA ASN A 166 -15.55 -22.57 -10.07
C ASN A 166 -14.34 -23.40 -9.63
N GLN A 167 -14.01 -23.33 -8.34
CA GLN A 167 -13.01 -24.20 -7.74
C GLN A 167 -13.69 -25.45 -7.21
N THR A 168 -12.95 -26.56 -7.23
CA THR A 168 -13.24 -27.75 -6.41
C THR A 168 -12.84 -27.53 -4.93
N LYS A 169 -12.75 -26.27 -4.51
CA LYS A 169 -12.46 -25.88 -3.12
C LYS A 169 -13.14 -24.58 -2.71
N LEU A 170 -13.45 -24.47 -1.42
CA LEU A 170 -14.01 -23.30 -0.78
C LEU A 170 -13.27 -23.03 0.53
N SER A 171 -12.76 -21.81 0.71
CA SER A 171 -12.02 -21.43 1.90
C SER A 171 -12.79 -20.42 2.74
N LEU A 172 -12.83 -20.67 4.05
CA LEU A 172 -13.53 -19.84 5.02
C LEU A 172 -12.69 -19.64 6.27
N LEU A 173 -12.93 -18.53 6.96
CA LEU A 173 -12.25 -18.17 8.19
C LEU A 173 -13.22 -18.27 9.37
N ASN A 174 -12.78 -18.94 10.42
CA ASN A 174 -13.57 -19.17 11.63
C ASN A 174 -12.79 -18.76 12.88
N SER A 175 -13.48 -18.15 13.84
CA SER A 175 -12.90 -17.90 15.17
C SER A 175 -12.86 -19.15 16.06
N LYS A 176 -13.62 -20.20 15.71
CA LYS A 176 -13.74 -21.45 16.47
C LYS A 176 -13.76 -22.63 15.51
N THR A 177 -13.33 -23.79 15.98
CA THR A 177 -13.39 -25.02 15.17
C THR A 177 -14.83 -25.35 14.83
N THR A 178 -15.13 -25.38 13.53
CA THR A 178 -16.40 -25.89 13.02
C THR A 178 -16.21 -27.37 12.71
N THR A 179 -17.01 -28.25 13.30
CA THR A 179 -16.88 -29.69 13.05
C THR A 179 -17.27 -30.04 11.61
N ASP A 180 -16.58 -30.99 11.00
CA ASP A 180 -16.87 -31.51 9.65
C ASP A 180 -18.34 -31.87 9.45
N LYS A 181 -18.97 -32.46 10.47
CA LYS A 181 -20.39 -32.82 10.45
C LYS A 181 -21.27 -31.60 10.15
N VAL A 182 -21.01 -30.47 10.82
CA VAL A 182 -21.76 -29.23 10.64
C VAL A 182 -21.55 -28.66 9.24
N ILE A 183 -20.32 -28.72 8.72
CA ILE A 183 -20.01 -28.25 7.37
C ILE A 183 -20.74 -29.11 6.33
N ARG A 184 -20.67 -30.44 6.45
CA ARG A 184 -21.33 -31.39 5.54
C ARG A 184 -22.86 -31.27 5.58
N GLU A 185 -23.45 -31.05 6.76
CA GLU A 185 -24.90 -30.83 6.89
C GLU A 185 -25.37 -29.55 6.19
N ARG A 186 -24.54 -28.51 6.19
CA ARG A 186 -24.88 -27.17 5.68
C ARG A 186 -24.41 -26.92 4.25
N PHE A 187 -23.45 -27.71 3.77
CA PHE A 187 -23.02 -27.70 2.38
C PHE A 187 -23.42 -29.01 1.70
N ASN A 188 -24.69 -29.36 1.84
CA ASN A 188 -25.28 -30.60 1.34
C ASN A 188 -25.64 -30.57 -0.15
N THR A 189 -25.43 -29.43 -0.82
CA THR A 189 -25.72 -29.25 -2.26
C THR A 189 -24.67 -29.88 -3.17
N ILE A 190 -23.52 -30.27 -2.61
CA ILE A 190 -22.37 -30.80 -3.34
C ILE A 190 -21.67 -31.88 -2.53
N GLU A 191 -21.06 -32.85 -3.21
CA GLU A 191 -20.23 -33.85 -2.55
C GLU A 191 -18.91 -33.22 -2.05
N ILE A 192 -18.72 -33.28 -0.72
CA ILE A 192 -17.47 -32.86 -0.07
C ILE A 192 -16.54 -34.07 0.01
N ILE A 193 -15.39 -33.97 -0.64
CA ILE A 193 -14.31 -34.97 -0.60
C ILE A 193 -13.61 -34.88 0.75
N ASP A 194 -13.14 -33.68 1.10
CA ASP A 194 -12.28 -33.48 2.27
C ASP A 194 -12.49 -32.11 2.92
N ILE A 195 -12.11 -31.99 4.19
CA ILE A 195 -12.15 -30.75 4.97
C ILE A 195 -10.85 -30.65 5.75
N GLU A 196 -10.03 -29.66 5.39
CA GLU A 196 -8.80 -29.35 6.11
C GLU A 196 -9.00 -28.10 6.97
N THR A 197 -8.48 -28.09 8.19
CA THR A 197 -8.49 -26.90 9.05
C THR A 197 -7.11 -26.64 9.62
N GLU A 198 -6.61 -25.42 9.46
CA GLU A 198 -5.30 -25.01 9.94
C GLU A 198 -5.34 -23.64 10.64
N PRO A 199 -4.49 -23.43 11.67
CA PRO A 199 -4.36 -22.14 12.32
C PRO A 199 -3.59 -21.17 11.43
N MET A 200 -4.09 -19.94 11.36
CA MET A 200 -3.48 -18.82 10.67
C MET A 200 -3.10 -17.72 11.67
N PRO A 201 -1.82 -17.33 11.75
CA PRO A 201 -1.40 -16.28 12.66
C PRO A 201 -1.88 -14.91 12.17
N MET A 202 -2.67 -14.23 13.00
CA MET A 202 -3.24 -12.91 12.74
C MET A 202 -2.49 -11.84 13.52
N ALA A 203 -2.26 -10.70 12.89
CA ALA A 203 -1.66 -9.55 13.54
C ALA A 203 -2.66 -8.94 14.54
N GLY A 204 -2.33 -9.02 15.84
CA GLY A 204 -3.08 -8.40 16.93
C GLY A 204 -4.25 -9.20 17.52
N SER A 205 -4.64 -10.34 16.94
CA SER A 205 -5.77 -11.16 17.41
C SER A 205 -5.45 -12.64 17.67
N GLY A 206 -4.17 -13.01 17.67
CA GLY A 206 -3.75 -14.40 17.91
C GLY A 206 -3.81 -15.22 16.63
N GLU A 207 -4.64 -16.27 16.61
CA GLU A 207 -4.82 -17.14 15.46
C GLU A 207 -6.30 -17.16 15.03
N ILE A 208 -6.54 -17.27 13.73
CA ILE A 208 -7.85 -17.59 13.16
C ILE A 208 -7.75 -18.95 12.46
N LEU A 209 -8.83 -19.72 12.40
CA LEU A 209 -8.80 -20.99 11.69
C LEU A 209 -9.20 -20.77 10.24
N ARG A 210 -8.36 -21.22 9.31
CA ARG A 210 -8.75 -21.41 7.91
C ARG A 210 -9.26 -22.83 7.75
N THR A 211 -10.49 -22.94 7.28
CA THR A 211 -11.06 -24.22 6.86
C THR A 211 -11.18 -24.23 5.35
N THR A 212 -10.57 -25.23 4.71
CA THR A 212 -10.62 -25.47 3.27
C THR A 212 -11.48 -26.69 3.01
N ILE A 213 -12.58 -26.51 2.28
CA ILE A 213 -13.52 -27.56 1.92
C ILE A 213 -13.20 -27.97 0.49
N PHE A 214 -12.87 -29.24 0.26
CA PHE A 214 -12.62 -29.80 -1.07
C PHE A 214 -13.86 -30.53 -1.59
N THR A 215 -14.25 -30.25 -2.82
CA THR A 215 -15.46 -30.79 -3.45
C THR A 215 -15.14 -31.54 -4.73
N ASN A 216 -16.01 -32.45 -5.12
CA ASN A 216 -15.84 -33.19 -6.38
C ASN A 216 -16.24 -32.33 -7.60
N ASP A 217 -17.28 -31.51 -7.43
CA ASP A 217 -17.75 -30.59 -8.45
C ASP A 217 -17.24 -29.16 -8.22
N PHE A 218 -17.43 -28.31 -9.23
CA PHE A 218 -17.13 -26.89 -9.14
C PHE A 218 -18.12 -26.13 -8.25
N VAL A 219 -17.60 -25.35 -7.32
CA VAL A 219 -18.38 -24.47 -6.45
C VAL A 219 -18.67 -23.15 -7.15
N THR A 220 -19.94 -22.92 -7.49
CA THR A 220 -20.43 -21.68 -8.12
C THR A 220 -20.62 -20.56 -7.08
N GLU A 221 -20.63 -19.30 -7.52
CA GLU A 221 -20.88 -18.15 -6.62
C GLU A 221 -22.22 -18.22 -5.88
N SER A 222 -23.27 -18.70 -6.53
CA SER A 222 -24.57 -18.88 -5.89
C SER A 222 -24.51 -19.93 -4.77
N MET A 223 -23.76 -21.03 -4.97
CA MET A 223 -23.52 -22.03 -3.93
C MET A 223 -22.71 -21.45 -2.77
N LYS A 224 -21.67 -20.64 -3.04
CA LYS A 224 -20.89 -19.95 -2.00
C LYS A 224 -21.79 -19.05 -1.15
N GLN A 225 -22.65 -18.26 -1.79
CA GLN A 225 -23.56 -17.35 -1.10
C GLN A 225 -24.61 -18.10 -0.27
N MET A 226 -25.22 -19.15 -0.83
CA MET A 226 -26.18 -20.00 -0.10
C MET A 226 -25.54 -20.63 1.13
N PHE A 227 -24.33 -21.18 0.98
CA PHE A 227 -23.60 -21.75 2.10
C PHE A 227 -23.30 -20.69 3.17
N TYR A 228 -22.83 -19.50 2.77
CA TYR A 228 -22.60 -18.40 3.69
C TYR A 228 -23.86 -18.00 4.47
N ASP A 229 -24.99 -17.83 3.80
CA ASP A 229 -26.25 -17.44 4.44
C ASP A 229 -26.72 -18.49 5.47
N GLN A 230 -26.51 -19.78 5.17
CA GLN A 230 -26.81 -20.87 6.10
C GLN A 230 -25.87 -20.88 7.32
N MET A 231 -24.59 -20.55 7.14
CA MET A 231 -23.66 -20.42 8.26
C MET A 231 -23.93 -19.18 9.11
N TYR A 232 -24.18 -18.04 8.47
CA TYR A 232 -24.33 -16.74 9.13
C TYR A 232 -25.64 -16.64 9.95
N SER A 233 -26.75 -17.13 9.39
CA SER A 233 -28.08 -17.11 10.06
C SER A 233 -28.11 -17.84 11.41
N ARG A 234 -27.12 -18.69 11.70
CA ARG A 234 -27.02 -19.47 12.93
C ARG A 234 -25.88 -19.05 13.85
N SER A 235 -25.35 -17.84 13.67
CA SER A 235 -24.34 -17.20 14.53
C SER A 235 -22.96 -17.85 14.53
N ASP A 236 -22.60 -18.61 13.50
CA ASP A 236 -21.20 -18.98 13.33
C ASP A 236 -20.44 -17.78 12.76
N SER A 237 -19.40 -17.35 13.46
CA SER A 237 -18.55 -16.22 13.07
C SER A 237 -17.66 -16.64 11.89
N ILE A 238 -18.27 -16.79 10.73
CA ILE A 238 -17.64 -17.26 9.50
C ILE A 238 -17.50 -16.11 8.53
N MET A 239 -16.35 -16.05 7.87
CA MET A 239 -16.09 -15.11 6.78
C MET A 239 -15.60 -15.89 5.57
N LEU A 240 -16.20 -15.67 4.41
CA LEU A 240 -15.70 -16.27 3.18
C LEU A 240 -14.38 -15.60 2.79
N MET A 241 -13.38 -16.40 2.48
CA MET A 241 -12.08 -15.91 2.02
C MET A 241 -12.04 -15.95 0.50
N LYS A 242 -11.66 -14.85 -0.13
CA LYS A 242 -11.29 -14.87 -1.55
C LYS A 242 -9.84 -15.31 -1.69
N GLU A 243 -9.61 -16.38 -2.44
CA GLU A 243 -8.28 -16.82 -2.81
C GLU A 243 -7.90 -16.27 -4.17
N TRP A 244 -6.68 -15.74 -4.25
CA TRP A 244 -6.13 -15.16 -5.46
C TRP A 244 -4.85 -15.88 -5.83
N ARG A 245 -4.60 -16.02 -7.12
CA ARG A 245 -3.32 -16.48 -7.65
C ARG A 245 -2.89 -15.55 -8.76
N PRO A 246 -1.64 -15.06 -8.76
CA PRO A 246 -1.12 -14.39 -9.94
C PRO A 246 -0.97 -15.44 -11.05
N VAL A 247 -1.38 -15.11 -12.27
CA VAL A 247 -1.14 -15.96 -13.45
C VAL A 247 0.02 -15.42 -14.29
N THR A 248 0.38 -14.14 -14.15
CA THR A 248 1.48 -13.48 -14.87
C THR A 248 2.10 -12.33 -14.07
N GLY A 249 3.37 -12.00 -14.35
CA GLY A 249 4.07 -10.83 -13.81
C GLY A 249 3.83 -9.59 -14.68
N TYR A 250 3.66 -8.43 -14.03
CA TYR A 250 3.54 -7.11 -14.67
C TYR A 250 4.78 -6.28 -14.34
N SER A 251 5.07 -5.26 -15.14
CA SER A 251 6.23 -4.39 -14.94
C SER A 251 5.90 -2.90 -14.82
N GLU A 252 4.65 -2.46 -15.06
CA GLU A 252 4.26 -1.05 -14.96
C GLU A 252 2.79 -0.83 -14.58
N ILE A 253 2.46 0.26 -13.85
CA ILE A 253 1.07 0.72 -13.71
C ILE A 253 0.53 1.19 -15.05
N ILE A 254 -0.52 0.51 -15.49
CA ILE A 254 -1.25 0.78 -16.73
C ILE A 254 -2.02 2.10 -16.58
N LEU A 255 -2.60 2.38 -15.41
CA LEU A 255 -3.44 3.56 -15.15
C LEU A 255 -3.15 4.23 -13.79
N PRO A 256 -2.04 4.98 -13.66
CA PRO A 256 -1.71 5.64 -12.41
C PRO A 256 -2.71 6.76 -12.10
N MET A 257 -3.25 6.79 -10.89
CA MET A 257 -4.12 7.88 -10.43
C MET A 257 -3.32 9.07 -9.88
N TYR A 258 -2.02 8.89 -9.65
CA TYR A 258 -1.15 9.89 -9.06
C TYR A 258 0.25 9.80 -9.69
N PHE A 259 0.97 10.92 -9.71
CA PHE A 259 2.40 10.94 -10.03
C PHE A 259 3.24 11.42 -8.84
N SER A 260 4.43 10.85 -8.71
CA SER A 260 5.54 11.32 -7.91
C SER A 260 6.59 11.89 -8.86
N PHE A 261 7.14 13.05 -8.52
CA PHE A 261 8.22 13.70 -9.27
C PHE A 261 9.46 13.66 -8.38
N ASN A 262 10.49 12.94 -8.82
CA ASN A 262 11.74 12.81 -8.07
C ASN A 262 12.72 13.88 -8.54
N PHE A 263 13.03 14.83 -7.67
CA PHE A 263 13.88 15.97 -8.02
C PHE A 263 15.35 15.73 -7.68
N MET A 264 16.24 16.09 -8.58
CA MET A 264 17.66 16.30 -8.26
C MET A 264 17.88 17.64 -7.55
N ASN A 265 17.11 18.67 -7.94
CA ASN A 265 17.06 19.97 -7.27
C ASN A 265 15.64 20.55 -7.32
N LEU A 266 15.27 21.38 -6.33
CA LEU A 266 13.92 21.94 -6.21
C LEU A 266 13.76 23.29 -6.93
N GLU A 267 14.83 23.84 -7.51
CA GLU A 267 14.84 25.20 -8.09
C GLU A 267 13.82 25.37 -9.22
N LYS A 268 13.52 24.28 -9.93
CA LYS A 268 12.67 24.26 -11.12
C LYS A 268 11.23 23.84 -10.86
N ILE A 269 10.83 23.73 -9.59
CA ILE A 269 9.51 23.21 -9.25
C ILE A 269 8.35 24.11 -9.71
N LYS A 270 8.54 25.44 -9.67
CA LYS A 270 7.54 26.40 -10.17
C LYS A 270 7.38 26.32 -11.68
N GLU A 271 8.50 26.21 -12.41
CA GLU A 271 8.50 26.04 -13.87
C GLU A 271 7.79 24.73 -14.27
N LEU A 272 8.00 23.64 -13.51
CA LEU A 272 7.28 22.39 -13.72
C LEU A 272 5.78 22.55 -13.45
N GLN A 273 5.39 23.21 -12.35
CA GLN A 273 3.99 23.45 -12.02
C GLN A 273 3.27 24.23 -13.12
N GLU A 274 3.88 25.31 -13.61
CA GLU A 274 3.31 26.11 -14.70
C GLU A 274 3.16 25.29 -15.99
N PHE A 275 4.18 24.50 -16.33
CA PHE A 275 4.15 23.61 -17.49
C PHE A 275 3.04 22.56 -17.37
N LEU A 276 2.94 21.85 -16.24
CA LEU A 276 1.91 20.83 -16.03
C LEU A 276 0.50 21.43 -16.06
N LYS A 277 0.33 22.63 -15.49
CA LYS A 277 -0.95 23.34 -15.51
C LYS A 277 -1.34 23.78 -16.91
N LYS A 278 -0.40 24.26 -17.71
CA LYS A 278 -0.67 24.76 -19.06
C LYS A 278 -0.90 23.64 -20.08
N GLU A 279 0.01 22.67 -20.13
CA GLU A 279 0.02 21.65 -21.18
C GLU A 279 -0.87 20.45 -20.84
N TYR A 280 -0.95 20.08 -19.56
CA TYR A 280 -1.66 18.87 -19.11
C TYR A 280 -2.86 19.17 -18.21
N LYS A 281 -3.11 20.45 -17.89
CA LYS A 281 -4.14 20.91 -16.95
C LYS A 281 -3.99 20.35 -15.54
N MET A 282 -2.82 19.81 -15.20
CA MET A 282 -2.54 19.21 -13.90
C MET A 282 -2.05 20.26 -12.91
N GLU A 283 -2.68 20.35 -11.75
CA GLU A 283 -2.24 21.23 -10.68
C GLU A 283 -1.34 20.49 -9.68
N ILE A 284 -0.17 21.06 -9.41
CA ILE A 284 0.72 20.59 -8.35
C ILE A 284 0.44 21.41 -7.09
N GLU A 285 0.11 20.75 -5.99
CA GLU A 285 0.10 21.38 -4.67
C GLU A 285 1.55 21.50 -4.14
N LEU A 286 2.03 22.74 -4.01
CA LEU A 286 3.40 23.05 -3.57
C LEU A 286 3.53 23.38 -2.08
N SER A 287 2.45 23.35 -1.31
CA SER A 287 2.42 23.76 0.10
C SER A 287 3.58 23.16 0.91
N ILE A 288 3.82 21.85 0.75
CA ILE A 288 4.89 21.13 1.46
C ILE A 288 6.31 21.49 0.98
N VAL A 289 6.46 21.87 -0.29
CA VAL A 289 7.77 22.24 -0.86
C VAL A 289 8.09 23.70 -0.57
N GLU A 290 7.11 24.59 -0.65
CA GLU A 290 7.25 26.00 -0.27
C GLU A 290 7.60 26.14 1.21
N ASP A 291 6.99 25.36 2.10
CA ASP A 291 7.36 25.35 3.52
C ASP A 291 8.81 24.91 3.75
N ARG A 292 9.32 23.94 2.98
CA ARG A 292 10.71 23.48 3.06
C ARG A 292 11.70 24.46 2.44
N ASP A 293 11.37 25.09 1.32
CA ASP A 293 12.20 26.13 0.71
C ASP A 293 12.22 27.39 1.59
N ASN A 294 11.09 27.76 2.19
CA ASN A 294 11.01 28.82 3.18
C ASN A 294 11.87 28.47 4.42
N PHE A 295 11.81 27.23 4.91
CA PHE A 295 12.66 26.78 6.01
C PHE A 295 14.15 26.78 5.65
N SER A 296 14.51 26.37 4.43
CA SER A 296 15.87 26.40 3.91
C SER A 296 16.40 27.83 3.77
N MET A 297 15.57 28.75 3.26
CA MET A 297 15.89 30.16 3.12
C MET A 297 16.07 30.83 4.48
N VAL A 298 15.15 30.59 5.43
CA VAL A 298 15.26 31.06 6.82
C VAL A 298 16.50 30.48 7.50
N SER A 299 16.83 29.20 7.28
CA SER A 299 18.03 28.57 7.83
C SER A 299 19.32 29.22 7.28
N LYS A 300 19.37 29.49 5.96
CA LYS A 300 20.50 30.19 5.33
C LYS A 300 20.63 31.62 5.84
N LEU A 301 19.52 32.34 6.02
CA LEU A 301 19.50 33.70 6.57
C LEU A 301 20.01 33.72 8.02
N THR A 302 19.61 32.72 8.80
CA THR A 302 20.05 32.54 10.19
C THR A 302 21.54 32.28 10.25
N TYR A 303 22.06 31.40 9.38
CA TYR A 303 23.49 31.11 9.30
C TYR A 303 24.31 32.36 8.90
N PHE A 304 23.81 33.13 7.93
CA PHE A 304 24.41 34.41 7.55
C PHE A 304 24.44 35.40 8.74
N MET A 305 23.34 35.54 9.48
CA MET A 305 23.30 36.40 10.67
C MET A 305 24.29 35.95 11.75
N ILE A 306 24.42 34.63 12.00
CA ILE A 306 25.40 34.10 12.95
C ILE A 306 26.82 34.48 12.51
N ILE A 307 27.16 34.29 11.24
CA ILE A 307 28.48 34.68 10.72
C ILE A 307 28.70 36.18 10.87
N SER A 308 27.73 37.02 10.50
CA SER A 308 27.84 38.47 10.65
C SER A 308 28.06 38.89 12.10
N LEU A 309 27.34 38.27 13.05
CA LEU A 309 27.51 38.52 14.48
C LEU A 309 28.90 38.13 14.97
N VAL A 310 29.42 36.97 14.56
CA VAL A 310 30.78 36.53 14.88
C VAL A 310 31.81 37.51 14.31
N LEU A 311 31.63 37.97 13.08
CA LEU A 311 32.53 38.91 12.43
C LEU A 311 32.53 40.28 13.13
N VAL A 312 31.35 40.81 13.47
CA VAL A 312 31.22 42.06 14.23
C VAL A 312 31.81 41.91 15.62
N SER A 313 31.60 40.77 16.29
CA SER A 313 32.20 40.48 17.60
C SER A 313 33.73 40.45 17.52
N LEU A 314 34.28 39.80 16.48
CA LEU A 314 35.73 39.78 16.25
C LEU A 314 36.26 41.18 16.04
N ILE A 315 35.67 41.95 15.12
CA ILE A 315 36.08 43.35 14.84
C ILE A 315 36.02 44.20 16.12
N SER A 316 34.95 44.08 16.90
CA SER A 316 34.77 44.82 18.14
C SER A 316 35.86 44.45 19.17
N PHE A 317 36.19 43.16 19.27
CA PHE A 317 37.27 42.68 20.13
C PHE A 317 38.64 43.21 19.68
N THR A 318 38.94 43.19 18.38
CA THR A 318 40.21 43.74 17.86
C THR A 318 40.31 45.24 18.14
N ILE A 319 39.25 46.02 17.88
CA ILE A 319 39.23 47.45 18.16
C ILE A 319 39.46 47.72 19.65
N PHE A 320 38.79 46.98 20.53
CA PHE A 320 38.96 47.12 21.99
C PHE A 320 40.37 46.76 22.46
N TYR A 321 41.04 45.81 21.81
CA TYR A 321 42.42 45.43 22.16
C TYR A 321 43.49 46.38 21.59
N THR A 322 43.16 47.14 20.55
CA THR A 322 44.11 48.05 19.87
C THR A 322 44.05 49.48 20.41
N ILE A 323 43.04 49.81 21.21
CA ILE A 323 42.86 51.08 21.95
C ILE A 323 43.31 50.87 23.39
#